data_AF-A0A1A9RB90-F1
#
_entry.id   AF-A0A1A9RB90-F1
#
_cell.length_a   1.000
_cell.length_b   1.000
_cell.length_c   1.000
_cell.angle_alpha   90.00
_cell.angle_beta   90.00
_cell.angle_gamma   90.00
#
_symmetry.space_group_name_H-M   'P 1'
#
loop_
_entity.id
_entity.type
_entity.pdbx_description
1 polymer ?
#
loop_
_entity_poly.entity_id
_entity_poly.type
_entity_poly.pdbx_seq_one_letter_code
_entity_poly.pdbx_strand_id
1 'polypeptide(L)'
;MKKYLLVEMPDFSVWRVPTQIIADSRIAYHVGRYGTDREQAKAKTEQLFAEHPFYIEDWAANNMDWEEVKAHAVQVKVGEMDYQEGWINGHKNLTDNEEQKDVV
;
A
#
# COMPACT_ATOMS: atom_id res chain seq x y z
N MET A 1 -8.09 14.87 -8.84
CA MET A 1 -7.60 13.62 -8.23
C MET A 1 -7.47 13.79 -6.71
N LYS A 2 -7.89 12.78 -5.93
CA LYS A 2 -7.61 12.72 -4.48
C LYS A 2 -6.09 12.68 -4.28
N LYS A 3 -5.54 13.46 -3.35
CA LYS A 3 -4.08 13.63 -3.21
C LYS A 3 -3.38 12.45 -2.55
N TYR A 4 -4.10 11.68 -1.73
CA TYR A 4 -3.53 10.60 -0.95
C TYR A 4 -4.43 9.37 -0.95
N LEU A 5 -3.81 8.20 -0.99
CA LEU A 5 -4.38 6.91 -0.61
C LEU A 5 -4.05 6.66 0.86
N LEU A 6 -5.04 6.26 1.65
CA LEU A 6 -4.83 5.80 3.03
C LEU A 6 -4.91 4.28 3.04
N VAL A 7 -3.89 3.63 3.60
CA VAL A 7 -3.78 2.18 3.68
C VAL A 7 -3.74 1.81 5.15
N GLU A 8 -4.76 1.10 5.62
CA GLU A 8 -4.71 0.44 6.93
C GLU A 8 -3.96 -0.89 6.77
N MET A 9 -2.87 -1.04 7.53
CA MET A 9 -2.02 -2.22 7.53
C MET A 9 -2.58 -3.26 8.51
N PRO A 10 -2.14 -4.53 8.42
CA PRO A 10 -2.58 -5.58 9.35
C PRO A 10 -2.29 -5.31 10.84
N ASP A 11 -1.31 -4.46 11.14
CA ASP A 11 -0.99 -3.98 12.49
C ASP A 11 -1.86 -2.78 12.94
N PHE A 12 -2.92 -2.47 12.18
CA PHE A 12 -3.83 -1.33 12.34
C PHE A 12 -3.16 0.05 12.20
N SER A 13 -1.90 0.11 11.76
CA SER A 13 -1.28 1.37 11.40
C SER A 13 -1.90 1.90 10.10
N VAL A 14 -2.01 3.23 9.98
CA VAL A 14 -2.51 3.85 8.76
C VAL A 14 -1.39 4.62 8.10
N TRP A 15 -1.14 4.31 6.83
CA TRP A 15 -0.12 4.94 6.01
C TRP A 15 -0.75 5.76 4.91
N ARG A 16 -0.22 6.96 4.72
CA ARG A 16 -0.63 7.89 3.67
C ARG A 16 0.36 7.83 2.52
N VAL A 17 -0.10 7.40 1.35
CA VAL A 17 0.68 7.33 0.11
C VAL A 17 0.23 8.43 -0.85
N PRO A 18 1.14 9.24 -1.42
CA PRO A 18 0.78 10.22 -2.44
C PRO A 18 0.28 9.53 -3.71
N THR A 19 -0.91 9.92 -4.20
CA THR A 19 -1.49 9.31 -5.41
C THR A 19 -0.72 9.64 -6.68
N GLN A 20 0.15 10.66 -6.64
CA GLN A 20 1.06 10.97 -7.73
C GLN A 20 2.03 9.82 -8.01
N ILE A 21 2.54 9.13 -6.97
CA ILE A 21 3.45 7.99 -7.16
C ILE A 21 2.75 6.84 -7.90
N ILE A 22 1.47 6.62 -7.57
CA ILE A 22 0.61 5.63 -8.24
C ILE A 22 0.34 6.05 -9.69
N ALA A 23 0.06 7.34 -9.93
CA ALA A 23 -0.13 7.89 -11.27
C ALA A 23 1.14 7.75 -12.12
N ASP A 24 2.32 8.04 -11.55
CA ASP A 24 3.60 7.94 -12.24
C ASP A 24 3.92 6.50 -12.64
N SER A 25 3.63 5.52 -11.78
CA SER A 25 3.72 4.08 -12.11
C SER A 25 2.82 3.72 -13.30
N ARG A 26 1.54 4.14 -13.28
CA ARG A 26 0.60 3.88 -14.37
C ARG A 26 1.03 4.53 -15.69
N ILE A 27 1.52 5.77 -15.63
CA ILE A 27 2.05 6.49 -16.80
C ILE A 27 3.25 5.73 -17.36
N ALA A 28 4.22 5.36 -16.52
CA ALA A 28 5.40 4.61 -16.94
C ALA A 28 5.03 3.27 -17.59
N TYR A 29 4.06 2.54 -17.02
CA TYR A 29 3.54 1.31 -17.61
C TYR A 29 3.01 1.54 -19.02
N HIS A 30 2.13 2.53 -19.23
CA HIS A 30 1.55 2.76 -20.55
C HIS A 30 2.58 3.22 -21.60
N VAL A 31 3.53 4.09 -21.20
CA VAL A 31 4.64 4.50 -22.07
C VAL A 31 5.50 3.29 -22.44
N GLY A 32 5.92 2.48 -21.47
CA GLY A 32 6.78 1.33 -21.72
C GLY A 32 6.09 0.20 -22.47
N ARG A 33 4.82 -0.10 -22.15
CA ARG A 33 4.09 -1.25 -22.68
C ARG A 33 3.52 -1.03 -24.06
N TYR A 34 3.06 0.19 -24.35
CA TYR A 34 2.31 0.52 -25.57
C TYR A 34 2.97 1.62 -26.41
N GLY A 35 4.09 2.19 -25.96
CA GLY A 35 4.72 3.32 -26.66
C GLY A 35 3.84 4.57 -26.69
N THR A 36 2.91 4.71 -25.74
CA THR A 36 2.06 5.90 -25.66
C THR A 36 2.90 7.14 -25.36
N ASP A 37 2.56 8.28 -25.97
CA ASP A 37 3.17 9.55 -25.62
C ASP A 37 3.00 9.84 -24.12
N ARG A 38 4.04 10.40 -23.49
CA ARG A 38 4.08 10.59 -22.04
C ARG A 38 3.02 11.60 -21.57
N GLU A 39 2.84 12.70 -22.29
CA GLU A 39 1.85 13.73 -21.93
C GLU A 39 0.43 13.21 -22.16
N GLN A 40 0.21 12.44 -23.23
CA GLN A 40 -1.06 11.75 -23.44
C GLN A 40 -1.39 10.74 -22.32
N ALA A 41 -0.42 9.91 -21.92
CA ALA A 41 -0.58 8.95 -20.84
C ALA A 41 -0.86 9.64 -19.50
N LYS A 42 -0.18 10.77 -19.24
CA LYS A 42 -0.40 11.63 -18.07
C LYS A 42 -1.82 12.20 -18.06
N ALA A 43 -2.23 12.90 -19.11
CA ALA A 43 -3.57 13.50 -19.19
C ALA A 43 -4.68 12.45 -19.00
N LYS A 44 -4.54 11.28 -19.65
CA LYS A 44 -5.49 10.17 -19.50
C LYS A 44 -5.52 9.60 -18.07
N THR A 45 -4.36 9.49 -17.42
CA THR A 45 -4.27 9.00 -16.03
C THR A 45 -4.89 10.00 -15.06
N GLU A 46 -4.57 11.29 -15.19
CA GLU A 46 -5.12 12.35 -14.35
C GLU A 46 -6.64 12.46 -14.48
N GLN A 47 -7.16 12.39 -15.71
CA GLN A 47 -8.60 12.36 -15.98
C GLN A 47 -9.26 11.14 -15.33
N LEU A 48 -8.73 9.94 -15.59
CA LEU A 48 -9.27 8.69 -15.04
C LEU A 48 -9.31 8.73 -13.50
N PHE A 49 -8.22 9.15 -12.86
CA PHE A 49 -8.14 9.20 -11.40
C PHE A 49 -8.95 10.35 -10.79
N ALA A 50 -9.29 11.38 -11.57
CA ALA A 50 -10.20 12.45 -11.14
C ALA A 50 -11.67 12.02 -11.21
N GLU A 51 -12.07 11.39 -12.30
CA GLU A 51 -13.45 10.95 -12.56
C GLU A 51 -13.79 9.66 -11.79
N HIS A 52 -12.80 8.79 -11.63
CA HIS A 52 -12.95 7.44 -11.08
C HIS A 52 -11.84 7.10 -10.07
N PRO A 53 -11.90 7.67 -8.85
CA PRO A 53 -10.84 7.49 -7.84
C PRO A 53 -10.57 6.05 -7.43
N PHE A 54 -11.52 5.13 -7.62
CA PHE A 54 -11.33 3.69 -7.34
C PHE A 54 -10.17 3.08 -8.15
N TYR A 55 -9.88 3.62 -9.36
CA TYR A 55 -8.74 3.15 -10.16
C TYR A 55 -7.38 3.45 -9.52
N ILE A 56 -7.32 4.37 -8.55
CA ILE A 56 -6.09 4.61 -7.78
C ILE A 56 -5.79 3.40 -6.90
N GLU A 57 -6.80 2.92 -6.17
CA GLU A 57 -6.70 1.75 -5.31
C GLU A 57 -6.46 0.48 -6.13
N ASP A 58 -7.26 0.28 -7.19
CA ASP A 58 -7.13 -0.87 -8.09
C ASP A 58 -5.74 -0.95 -8.75
N TRP A 59 -5.19 0.18 -9.20
CA TRP A 59 -3.86 0.20 -9.78
C TRP A 59 -2.79 -0.15 -8.74
N ALA A 60 -2.86 0.49 -7.55
CA ALA A 60 -1.91 0.25 -6.47
C ALA A 60 -1.93 -1.21 -6.01
N ALA A 61 -3.09 -1.83 -5.87
CA ALA A 61 -3.22 -3.20 -5.37
C ALA A 61 -2.77 -4.27 -6.38
N ASN A 62 -2.98 -4.03 -7.68
CA ASN A 62 -2.75 -5.04 -8.71
C ASN A 62 -1.45 -4.87 -9.50
N ASN A 63 -0.80 -3.70 -9.44
CA ASN A 63 0.34 -3.36 -10.30
C ASN A 63 1.53 -2.77 -9.55
N MET A 64 1.45 -2.63 -8.22
CA MET A 64 2.53 -2.07 -7.41
C MET A 64 2.72 -2.89 -6.13
N ASP A 65 3.96 -2.93 -5.66
CA ASP A 65 4.31 -3.50 -4.36
C ASP A 65 4.58 -2.40 -3.32
N TRP A 66 4.52 -2.78 -2.04
CA TRP A 66 4.86 -1.87 -0.92
C TRP A 66 6.25 -1.26 -1.07
N GLU A 67 7.20 -2.03 -1.58
CA GLU A 67 8.59 -1.58 -1.80
C GLU A 67 8.69 -0.37 -2.73
N GLU A 68 7.77 -0.21 -3.67
CA GLU A 68 7.74 0.91 -4.61
C GLU A 68 7.20 2.20 -3.99
N VAL A 69 6.37 2.09 -2.95
CA VAL A 69 5.70 3.26 -2.35
C VAL A 69 6.23 3.63 -0.97
N LYS A 70 6.91 2.71 -0.26
CA LYS A 70 7.32 2.90 1.14
C LYS A 70 8.19 4.12 1.38
N ALA A 71 9.04 4.49 0.41
CA ALA A 71 9.92 5.67 0.51
C ALA A 71 9.14 7.00 0.48
N HIS A 72 7.91 6.98 -0.02
CA HIS A 72 7.02 8.13 -0.12
C HIS A 72 5.86 8.09 0.88
N ALA A 73 5.66 6.95 1.54
CA ALA A 73 4.59 6.75 2.48
C ALA A 73 4.90 7.44 3.81
N VAL A 74 3.88 8.06 4.41
CA VAL A 74 3.97 8.67 5.74
C VAL A 74 2.96 8.00 6.65
N GLN A 75 3.44 7.41 7.75
CA GLN A 75 2.55 6.89 8.78
C GLN A 75 1.76 8.04 9.42
N VAL A 76 0.44 7.92 9.45
CA VAL A 76 -0.49 8.93 10.01
C VAL A 76 -1.24 8.42 11.23
N LYS A 77 -1.29 7.10 11.42
CA LYS A 77 -1.75 6.44 12.66
C LYS A 77 -0.74 5.34 12.99
N VAL A 78 -0.21 5.35 14.21
CA VAL A 78 0.64 4.27 14.73
C VAL A 78 -0.24 3.02 14.89
N GLY A 79 0.33 1.84 14.61
CA GLY A 79 -0.37 0.58 14.82
C GLY A 79 -0.72 0.43 16.30
N GLU A 80 -1.96 0.02 16.57
CA GLU A 80 -2.41 -0.30 17.91
C GLU A 80 -2.57 -1.81 17.97
N MET A 81 -1.76 -2.46 18.81
CA MET A 81 -1.92 -3.87 19.10
C MET A 81 -2.67 -3.99 20.42
N ASP A 82 -3.84 -4.63 20.38
CA ASP A 82 -4.53 -4.98 21.61
C ASP A 82 -3.84 -6.19 22.24
N TYR A 83 -2.82 -5.90 23.04
CA TYR A 83 -2.06 -6.91 23.78
C TYR A 83 -2.94 -7.72 24.72
N GLN A 84 -4.04 -7.14 25.22
CA GLN A 84 -4.96 -7.84 26.08
C GLN A 84 -5.78 -8.87 25.27
N GLU A 85 -6.29 -8.48 24.10
CA GLU A 85 -6.98 -9.40 23.18
C GLU A 85 -6.03 -10.51 22.70
N GLY A 86 -4.80 -10.16 22.32
CA GLY A 86 -3.77 -11.14 21.96
C GLY A 86 -3.45 -12.10 23.13
N TRP A 87 -3.40 -11.59 24.36
CA TRP A 87 -3.22 -12.42 25.55
C TRP A 87 -4.42 -13.34 25.80
N ILE A 88 -5.66 -12.86 25.68
CA ILE A 88 -6.87 -13.67 25.94
C ILE A 88 -7.08 -14.70 24.82
N ASN A 89 -7.10 -14.26 23.56
CA ASN A 89 -7.59 -15.04 22.42
C ASN A 89 -6.50 -15.46 21.42
N GLY A 90 -5.27 -14.95 21.55
CA GLY A 90 -4.17 -15.34 20.67
C GLY A 90 -3.82 -16.83 20.78
N HIS A 91 -3.27 -17.38 19.70
CA HIS A 91 -2.76 -18.75 19.65
C HIS A 91 -1.65 -18.95 20.70
N LYS A 92 -1.83 -19.92 21.59
CA LYS A 92 -0.91 -20.22 22.68
C LYS A 92 -0.26 -21.57 22.47
N ASN A 93 1.07 -21.59 22.61
CA ASN A 93 1.85 -22.82 22.69
C ASN A 93 2.67 -22.75 23.98
N LEU A 94 2.83 -23.90 24.65
CA LEU A 94 3.70 -24.03 25.83
C LEU A 94 5.05 -24.57 25.38
N THR A 95 6.14 -24.07 25.95
CA THR A 95 7.50 -24.57 25.68
C THR A 95 8.36 -24.51 26.94
N ASP A 96 9.20 -25.53 27.12
CA ASP A 96 10.22 -25.58 28.18
C ASP A 96 11.59 -25.08 27.66
N ASN A 97 11.66 -24.65 26.39
CA ASN A 97 12.88 -24.22 25.75
C ASN A 97 13.10 -22.72 26.03
N GLU A 98 14.13 -22.39 26.80
CA GLU A 98 14.48 -20.98 27.14
C GLU A 98 14.80 -20.14 25.89
N GLU A 99 15.21 -20.79 24.79
CA GLU A 99 15.42 -20.17 23.48
C GLU A 99 14.62 -20.94 22.42
N GLN A 100 13.45 -20.42 22.06
CA GLN A 100 12.72 -20.93 20.91
C GLN A 100 13.45 -20.50 19.64
N LYS A 101 14.13 -21.44 18.97
CA LYS A 101 14.61 -21.25 17.59
C LYS A 101 13.44 -21.59 16.66
N ASP A 102 13.03 -20.61 15.88
CA ASP A 102 11.83 -20.64 15.04
C ASP A 102 11.72 -21.91 14.20
N VAL A 103 10.50 -22.46 14.15
CA VAL A 103 10.10 -23.44 13.15
C VAL A 103 9.77 -22.66 11.88
N VAL A 104 10.56 -22.90 10.83
CA VAL A 104 10.42 -22.36 9.47
C VAL A 104 9.06 -22.72 8.86
#